data_AF-A0A562WEY9-F1
#
_entry.id   AF-A0A562WEY9-F1
#
_cell.length_a   1.000
_cell.length_b   1.000
_cell.length_c   1.000
_cell.angle_alpha   90.00
_cell.angle_beta   90.00
_cell.angle_gamma   90.00
#
_symmetry.space_group_name_H-M   'P 1'
#
loop_
_entity.id
_entity.type
_entity.pdbx_description
1 polymer ?
#
loop_
_entity_poly.entity_id
_entity_poly.type
_entity_poly.pdbx_seq_one_letter_code
_entity_poly.pdbx_strand_id
1 'polypeptide(L)'
;MPHRGQGDLDDLVTACAKLDRQLARPWVVLSNGVAATDFPTAVEAACRAGASGMLAGRALWRDALATADPSAALRTESVRRLERLVGIVDRYGRSWTEAR
;
A
#
# COMPACT_ATOMS: atom_id res chain seq x y z
N MET A 1 2.41 2.60 8.56
CA MET A 1 1.36 1.57 8.64
C MET A 1 1.30 1.05 10.08
N PRO A 2 0.17 1.19 10.79
CA PRO A 2 -0.04 0.57 12.10
C PRO A 2 0.24 -0.94 12.06
N HIS A 3 0.78 -1.47 13.16
CA HIS A 3 1.06 -2.92 13.32
C HIS A 3 1.89 -3.55 12.19
N ARG A 4 2.66 -2.74 11.43
CA ARG A 4 3.40 -3.19 10.24
C ARG A 4 2.52 -3.88 9.18
N GLY A 5 1.21 -3.61 9.16
CA GLY A 5 0.27 -4.25 8.25
C GLY A 5 -0.14 -5.68 8.66
N GLN A 6 0.19 -6.09 9.89
CA GLN A 6 -0.13 -7.41 10.43
C GLN A 6 -1.36 -7.32 11.32
N GLY A 7 -2.27 -8.29 11.19
CA GLY A 7 -3.53 -8.35 11.94
C GLY A 7 -4.73 -8.49 11.01
N ASP A 8 -5.92 -8.50 11.60
CA ASP A 8 -7.18 -8.50 10.86
C ASP A 8 -7.36 -7.17 10.09
N LEU A 9 -7.97 -7.24 8.92
CA LEU A 9 -8.24 -6.07 8.09
C LEU A 9 -9.03 -4.99 8.85
N ASP A 10 -10.05 -5.39 9.61
CA ASP A 10 -10.91 -4.44 10.33
C ASP A 10 -10.17 -3.70 11.44
N ASP A 11 -9.23 -4.38 12.12
CA ASP A 11 -8.35 -3.77 13.11
C ASP A 11 -7.41 -2.74 12.47
N LEU A 12 -6.83 -3.10 11.30
CA LEU A 12 -5.96 -2.22 10.54
C LEU A 12 -6.73 -1.00 10.02
N VAL A 13 -7.95 -1.18 9.52
CA VAL A 13 -8.84 -0.09 9.10
C VAL A 13 -9.13 0.83 10.26
N THR A 14 -9.48 0.28 11.43
CA THR A 14 -9.76 1.05 12.65
C THR A 14 -8.54 1.88 13.07
N ALA A 15 -7.34 1.30 13.01
CA ALA A 15 -6.10 2.00 13.32
C ALA A 15 -5.79 3.12 12.31
N CYS A 16 -5.97 2.86 11.00
CA CYS A 16 -5.79 3.87 9.96
C CYS A 16 -6.83 5.00 10.06
N ALA A 17 -8.08 4.70 10.44
CA ALA A 17 -9.12 5.72 10.61
C ALA A 17 -8.82 6.67 11.77
N LYS A 18 -8.13 6.19 12.82
CA LYS A 18 -7.61 7.06 13.89
C LYS A 18 -6.56 8.06 13.36
N LEU A 19 -5.72 7.64 12.40
CA LEU A 19 -4.74 8.51 11.75
C LEU A 19 -5.44 9.50 10.80
N ASP A 20 -6.35 9.04 9.95
CA ASP A 20 -7.09 9.88 8.98
C ASP A 20 -7.73 11.09 9.67
N ARG A 21 -8.37 10.90 10.82
CA ARG A 21 -8.98 11.99 11.61
C ARG A 21 -8.01 13.09 12.07
N GLN A 22 -6.71 12.81 12.09
CA GLN A 22 -5.67 13.76 12.51
C GLN A 22 -4.96 14.41 11.31
N LEU A 23 -5.20 13.93 10.09
CA LEU A 23 -4.54 14.41 8.88
C LEU A 23 -5.50 15.35 8.13
N ALA A 24 -5.08 16.61 7.96
CA ALA A 24 -5.85 17.64 7.25
C ALA A 24 -5.47 17.77 5.76
N ARG A 25 -4.84 16.73 5.20
CA ARG A 25 -4.35 16.69 3.82
C ARG A 25 -4.45 15.26 3.29
N PRO A 26 -4.60 15.07 1.97
CA PRO A 26 -4.50 13.76 1.35
C PRO A 26 -3.21 13.07 1.76
N TRP A 27 -3.31 11.77 2.08
CA TRP A 27 -2.18 10.98 2.54
C TRP A 27 -2.13 9.62 1.84
N VAL A 28 -0.96 9.01 1.88
CA VAL A 28 -0.70 7.70 1.27
C VAL A 28 0.02 6.80 2.26
N VAL A 29 -0.15 5.49 2.14
CA VAL A 29 0.58 4.52 2.96
C VAL A 29 1.94 4.19 2.34
N LEU A 30 2.98 4.17 3.17
CA LEU A 30 4.35 3.80 2.79
C LEU A 30 4.60 2.32 3.00
N SER A 31 5.33 1.70 2.07
CA SER A 31 5.74 0.28 2.18
C SER A 31 6.89 0.04 3.16
N ASN A 32 7.39 1.09 3.84
CA ASN A 32 8.53 0.95 4.75
C ASN A 32 8.13 0.21 6.02
N GLY A 33 8.87 -0.83 6.38
CA GLY A 33 8.61 -1.64 7.58
C GLY A 33 7.44 -2.62 7.48
N VAL A 34 6.88 -2.81 6.27
CA VAL A 34 5.82 -3.78 5.98
C VAL A 34 6.40 -4.87 5.07
N ALA A 35 6.10 -6.14 5.35
CA ALA A 35 6.51 -7.23 4.46
C ALA A 35 5.79 -7.12 3.11
N ALA A 36 6.43 -7.54 2.02
CA ALA A 36 5.84 -7.43 0.68
C ALA A 36 4.51 -8.20 0.55
N THR A 37 4.38 -9.32 1.27
CA THR A 37 3.15 -10.14 1.34
C THR A 37 1.99 -9.45 2.04
N ASP A 38 2.31 -8.62 3.04
CA ASP A 38 1.32 -7.97 3.92
C ASP A 38 0.91 -6.58 3.38
N PHE A 39 1.74 -6.02 2.50
CA PHE A 39 1.54 -4.68 1.97
C PHE A 39 0.21 -4.49 1.20
N PRO A 40 -0.30 -5.46 0.41
CA PRO A 40 -1.62 -5.34 -0.20
C PRO A 40 -2.75 -5.11 0.82
N THR A 41 -2.78 -5.88 1.91
CA THR A 41 -3.76 -5.71 3.00
C THR A 41 -3.60 -4.36 3.68
N ALA A 42 -2.35 -3.91 3.87
CA ALA A 42 -2.08 -2.58 4.42
C ALA A 42 -2.58 -1.43 3.52
N VAL A 43 -2.42 -1.55 2.20
CA VAL A 43 -2.95 -0.58 1.23
C VAL A 43 -4.48 -0.57 1.26
N GLU A 44 -5.12 -1.74 1.28
CA GLU A 44 -6.57 -1.84 1.37
C GLU A 44 -7.10 -1.18 2.65
N ALA A 45 -6.51 -1.51 3.80
CA ALA A 45 -6.89 -0.95 5.09
C ALA A 45 -6.76 0.58 5.12
N ALA A 46 -5.64 1.12 4.62
CA ALA A 46 -5.39 2.55 4.56
C ALA A 46 -6.39 3.27 3.64
N CYS A 47 -6.65 2.72 2.45
CA CYS A 47 -7.58 3.29 1.48
C CYS A 47 -9.01 3.31 2.03
N ARG A 48 -9.50 2.19 2.57
CA ARG A 48 -10.82 2.11 3.23
C ARG A 48 -10.97 3.12 4.38
N ALA A 49 -9.87 3.45 5.05
CA ALA A 49 -9.85 4.43 6.14
C ALA A 49 -9.74 5.90 5.69
N GLY A 50 -9.51 6.18 4.41
CA GLY A 50 -9.47 7.55 3.86
C GLY A 50 -8.20 7.92 3.09
N ALA A 51 -7.20 7.04 3.02
CA ALA A 51 -5.99 7.30 2.23
C ALA A 51 -6.31 7.42 0.73
N SER A 52 -5.52 8.25 0.05
CA SER A 52 -5.62 8.46 -1.41
C SER A 52 -4.74 7.54 -2.24
N GLY A 53 -4.04 6.61 -1.60
CA GLY A 53 -3.27 5.60 -2.29
C GLY A 53 -2.05 5.13 -1.50
N MET A 54 -1.00 4.80 -2.24
CA MET A 54 0.22 4.21 -1.70
C MET A 54 1.46 4.84 -2.33
N LEU A 55 2.57 4.78 -1.61
CA LEU A 55 3.91 5.02 -2.15
C LEU A 55 4.78 3.82 -1.78
N ALA A 56 5.02 2.97 -2.79
CA ALA A 56 5.73 1.71 -2.64
C ALA A 56 7.03 1.72 -3.44
N GLY A 57 8.12 1.31 -2.78
CA GLY A 57 9.42 1.13 -3.42
C GLY A 57 9.87 -0.32 -3.27
N ARG A 58 10.63 -0.59 -2.22
CA ARG A 58 11.27 -1.90 -1.97
C ARG A 58 10.28 -3.08 -1.91
N ALA A 59 9.01 -2.85 -1.58
CA ALA A 59 7.99 -3.90 -1.65
C ALA A 59 7.71 -4.40 -3.09
N LEU A 60 7.97 -3.55 -4.09
CA LEU A 60 7.78 -3.88 -5.51
C LEU A 60 9.02 -4.54 -6.13
N TRP A 61 10.21 -3.95 -5.92
CA TRP A 61 11.40 -4.27 -6.72
C TRP A 61 12.54 -4.97 -5.99
N ARG A 62 12.51 -5.09 -4.65
CA ARG A 62 13.66 -5.63 -3.90
C ARG A 62 14.02 -7.05 -4.33
N ASP A 63 13.03 -7.91 -4.53
CA ASP A 63 13.26 -9.32 -4.85
C ASP A 63 13.88 -9.51 -6.23
N ALA A 64 13.64 -8.56 -7.17
CA ALA A 64 14.26 -8.59 -8.49
C ALA A 64 15.79 -8.55 -8.43
N LEU A 65 16.35 -7.86 -7.41
CA LEU A 65 17.80 -7.79 -7.21
C LEU A 65 18.44 -9.13 -6.81
N ALA A 66 17.64 -10.08 -6.33
CA ALA A 66 18.11 -11.41 -5.95
C ALA A 66 18.03 -12.43 -7.11
N THR A 67 17.58 -12.01 -8.28
CA THR A 67 17.42 -12.87 -9.47
C THR A 67 18.62 -12.77 -10.40
N ALA A 68 18.81 -13.78 -11.25
CA ALA A 68 19.87 -13.77 -12.27
C ALA A 68 19.62 -12.72 -13.38
N ASP A 69 18.36 -12.35 -13.64
CA ASP A 69 17.98 -11.28 -14.57
C ASP A 69 17.00 -10.31 -13.89
N PRO A 70 17.51 -9.28 -13.20
CA PRO A 70 16.67 -8.26 -12.55
C PRO A 70 15.77 -7.52 -13.54
N SER A 71 16.18 -7.36 -14.80
CA SER A 71 15.37 -6.64 -15.80
C SER A 71 14.14 -7.44 -16.19
N ALA A 72 14.27 -8.76 -16.36
CA ALA A 72 13.12 -9.64 -16.58
C ALA A 72 12.18 -9.67 -15.36
N ALA A 73 12.72 -9.76 -14.15
CA ALA A 73 11.92 -9.77 -12.91
C ALA A 73 11.15 -8.45 -12.69
N LEU A 74 11.76 -7.30 -13.00
CA LEU A 74 11.11 -6.00 -12.94
C LEU A 74 9.94 -5.89 -13.93
N ARG A 75 10.09 -6.40 -15.15
CA ARG A 75 9.04 -6.35 -16.18
C ARG A 75 7.90 -7.35 -15.96
N THR A 76 8.06 -8.30 -15.04
CA THR A 76 7.09 -9.37 -14.79
C THR A 76 6.51 -9.27 -13.39
N GLU A 77 7.21 -9.78 -12.38
CA GLU A 77 6.70 -9.87 -11.01
C GLU A 77 6.50 -8.49 -10.37
N SER A 78 7.41 -7.53 -10.58
CA SER A 78 7.22 -6.17 -10.05
C SER A 78 6.03 -5.45 -10.70
N VAL A 79 5.81 -5.62 -12.01
CA VAL A 79 4.63 -5.09 -12.71
C VAL A 79 3.35 -5.73 -12.16
N ARG A 80 3.30 -7.06 -12.04
CA ARG A 80 2.16 -7.79 -11.48
C ARG A 80 1.81 -7.33 -10.07
N ARG A 81 2.82 -7.10 -9.22
CA ARG A 81 2.61 -6.56 -7.86
C ARG A 81 2.07 -5.13 -7.92
N LEU A 82 2.61 -4.28 -8.78
CA LEU A 82 2.14 -2.91 -8.94
C LEU A 82 0.68 -2.87 -9.41
N GLU A 83 0.32 -3.65 -10.42
CA GLU A 83 -1.06 -3.75 -10.94
C GLU A 83 -2.04 -4.17 -9.84
N ARG A 84 -1.65 -5.14 -9.00
CA ARG A 84 -2.47 -5.54 -7.84
C ARG A 84 -2.69 -4.38 -6.88
N LEU A 85 -1.65 -3.61 -6.55
CA LEU A 85 -1.77 -2.47 -5.64
C LEU A 85 -2.60 -1.34 -6.25
N VAL A 86 -2.41 -1.04 -7.54
CA VAL A 86 -3.23 -0.08 -8.28
C VAL A 86 -4.70 -0.48 -8.24
N GLY A 87 -5.03 -1.75 -8.53
CA GLY A 87 -6.41 -2.21 -8.47
C GLY A 87 -7.06 -2.10 -7.08
N ILE A 88 -6.28 -2.19 -6.00
CA ILE A 88 -6.77 -1.94 -4.63
C ILE A 88 -7.04 -0.45 -4.42
N VAL A 89 -6.11 0.42 -4.84
CA VAL A 89 -6.26 1.88 -4.73
C VAL A 89 -7.43 2.37 -5.57
N ASP A 90 -7.59 1.90 -6.80
CA ASP A 90 -8.72 2.26 -7.68
C ASP A 90 -10.06 1.86 -7.07
N ARG A 91 -10.10 0.74 -6.34
CA ARG A 91 -11.34 0.22 -5.74
C ARG A 91 -11.72 0.94 -4.45
N TYR A 92 -10.75 1.26 -3.59
CA TYR A 92 -11.02 1.69 -2.22
C TYR A 92 -10.45 3.06 -1.86
N GLY A 93 -9.54 3.60 -2.68
CA GLY A 93 -8.86 4.87 -2.41
C GLY A 93 -9.80 6.05 -2.54
N ARG A 94 -9.61 7.06 -1.68
CA ARG A 94 -10.31 8.34 -1.79
C ARG A 94 -9.56 9.24 -2.75
N SER A 95 -10.23 9.82 -3.75
CA SER A 95 -9.57 10.79 -4.65
C SER A 95 -8.92 11.91 -3.83
N TRP A 96 -7.68 12.26 -4.15
CA TRP A 96 -6.95 13.32 -3.44
C TRP A 96 -7.59 14.69 -3.62
N THR A 97 -8.38 14.90 -4.68
CA THR A 97 -9.14 16.13 -4.92
C THR A 97 -10.38 16.24 -4.03
N GLU A 98 -10.84 15.13 -3.46
CA GLU A 98 -12.01 15.04 -2.59
C GLU A 98 -11.63 14.86 -1.11
N ALA A 99 -10.39 14.47 -0.85
CA ALA A 99 -9.82 14.34 0.48
C ALA A 99 -9.65 15.73 1.11
N ARG A 100 -10.14 15.86 2.35
CA ARG A 100 -10.21 17.12 3.12
C ARG A 100 -8.89 17.47 3.81
#